data_AF-A0AB39RMD9-F1
#
_entry.id   AF-A0AB39RMD9-F1
#
_cell.length_a   1.000
_cell.length_b   1.000
_cell.length_c   1.000
_cell.angle_alpha   90.00
_cell.angle_beta   90.00
_cell.angle_gamma   90.00
#
_symmetry.space_group_name_H-M   'P 1'
#
loop_
_entity.id
_entity.type
_entity.pdbx_description
1 polymer ?
#
loop_
_entity_poly.entity_id
_entity_poly.type
_entity_poly.pdbx_seq_one_letter_code
_entity_poly.pdbx_strand_id
1 'polypeptide(L)'
;MRHRAAAWELLGEAWPGWALRWAYDGQAELRGYLGLDLEPIQDRDWGRRVLPGPFVEPGDEELAHADPLVGVVTIGTERSYVIADHNDRPVAEGPALLDRLATAPEHGAREFAAESGVHIDLERRRVGWWLLDAQPEAYGMGRRWPGWTVEFWRDRWDEHVRAANGRFVPPPVRMPRSLAEVWEEARHHLSRAPRRSAAHGAH
;
A
#
# COMPACT_ATOMS: atom_id res chain seq x y z
N MET A 1 -6.86 2.84 -4.23
CA MET A 1 -6.25 4.00 -4.95
C MET A 1 -7.12 5.24 -4.95
N ARG A 2 -8.33 5.14 -5.52
CA ARG A 2 -9.21 6.30 -5.71
C ARG A 2 -9.70 6.92 -4.39
N HIS A 3 -10.00 6.08 -3.40
CA HIS A 3 -10.41 6.57 -2.06
C HIS A 3 -9.29 7.31 -1.35
N ARG A 4 -8.03 6.86 -1.47
CA ARG A 4 -6.89 7.58 -0.87
C ARG A 4 -6.77 9.00 -1.43
N ALA A 5 -6.88 9.16 -2.75
CA ALA A 5 -6.80 10.47 -3.39
C ALA A 5 -7.95 11.39 -2.97
N ALA A 6 -9.19 10.86 -2.97
CA ALA A 6 -10.37 11.61 -2.53
C ALA A 6 -10.34 11.96 -1.03
N ALA A 7 -9.93 11.03 -0.16
CA ALA A 7 -9.77 11.27 1.26
C ALA A 7 -8.73 12.36 1.53
N TRP A 8 -7.62 12.37 0.79
CA TRP A 8 -6.60 13.40 0.92
C TRP A 8 -7.13 14.80 0.58
N GLU A 9 -7.93 14.91 -0.48
CA GLU A 9 -8.57 16.17 -0.87
C GLU A 9 -9.52 16.68 0.23
N LEU A 10 -10.38 15.80 0.76
CA LEU A 10 -11.31 16.14 1.85
C LEU A 10 -10.58 16.53 3.15
N LEU A 11 -9.48 15.85 3.50
CA LEU A 11 -8.64 16.22 4.63
C LEU A 11 -8.00 17.61 4.40
N GLY A 12 -7.59 17.91 3.16
CA GLY A 12 -7.06 19.22 2.79
C GLY A 12 -8.06 20.35 3.06
N GLU A 13 -9.32 20.13 2.68
CA GLU A 13 -10.40 21.10 2.90
C GLU A 13 -10.76 21.27 4.38
N ALA A 14 -10.77 20.18 5.14
CA ALA A 14 -11.18 20.20 6.54
C ALA A 14 -10.11 20.75 7.51
N TRP A 15 -8.83 20.77 7.11
CA TRP A 15 -7.72 21.29 7.93
C TRP A 15 -6.94 22.41 7.22
N PRO A 16 -7.57 23.58 6.97
CA PRO A 16 -6.90 24.68 6.30
C PRO A 16 -5.71 25.20 7.12
N GLY A 17 -4.58 25.43 6.46
CA GLY A 17 -3.35 25.91 7.07
C GLY A 17 -2.51 24.82 7.75
N TRP A 18 -2.96 23.57 7.78
CA TRP A 18 -2.17 22.45 8.29
C TRP A 18 -1.34 21.80 7.17
N ALA A 19 -0.14 21.34 7.52
CA ALA A 19 0.65 20.48 6.64
C ALA A 19 0.21 19.02 6.82
N LEU A 20 -0.47 18.48 5.80
CA LEU A 20 -0.86 17.07 5.78
C LEU A 20 0.30 16.21 5.28
N ARG A 21 0.59 15.12 6.01
CA ARG A 21 1.60 14.11 5.63
C ARG A 21 1.06 12.73 5.95
N TRP A 22 1.37 11.78 5.06
CA TRP A 22 1.17 10.37 5.34
C TRP A 22 2.28 9.84 6.25
N ALA A 23 1.90 8.99 7.19
CA ALA A 23 2.83 8.23 8.00
C ALA A 23 3.01 6.83 7.36
N TYR A 24 3.95 6.70 6.42
CA TYR A 24 4.22 5.43 5.73
C TYR A 24 4.89 4.40 6.64
N ASP A 25 5.63 4.84 7.65
CA ASP A 25 6.16 3.98 8.72
C ASP A 25 5.16 3.86 9.90
N GLY A 26 3.90 4.25 9.66
CA GLY A 26 2.81 4.16 10.61
C GLY A 26 3.13 4.80 11.97
N GLN A 27 3.05 3.99 13.01
CA GLN A 27 3.27 4.43 14.40
C GLN A 27 4.70 4.93 14.65
N ALA A 28 5.69 4.49 13.87
CA ALA A 28 7.08 4.94 14.01
C ALA A 28 7.24 6.42 13.71
N GLU A 29 6.65 6.88 12.62
CA GLU A 29 6.69 8.29 12.27
C GLU A 29 5.91 9.15 13.27
N LEU A 30 4.75 8.68 13.74
CA LEU A 30 3.97 9.43 14.73
C LEU A 30 4.72 9.55 16.07
N ARG A 31 5.31 8.46 16.57
CA ARG A 31 6.09 8.48 17.82
C ARG A 31 7.36 9.31 17.67
N GLY A 32 8.06 9.18 16.54
CA GLY A 32 9.24 9.97 16.23
C GLY A 32 8.92 11.47 16.18
N TYR A 33 7.79 11.85 15.57
CA TYR A 33 7.31 13.23 15.54
C TYR A 33 7.01 13.78 16.95
N LEU A 34 6.46 12.94 17.85
CA LEU A 34 6.17 13.30 19.23
C LEU A 34 7.39 13.24 20.16
N GLY A 35 8.57 12.86 19.67
CA GLY A 35 9.78 12.65 20.48
C GLY A 35 9.66 11.49 21.47
N LEU A 36 8.75 10.54 21.20
CA LEU A 36 8.57 9.34 22.02
C LEU A 36 9.57 8.26 21.63
N ASP A 37 9.89 7.39 22.59
CA ASP A 37 10.77 6.26 22.36
C ASP A 37 10.24 5.37 21.23
N LEU A 38 11.09 5.00 20.29
CA LEU A 38 10.75 4.11 19.18
C LEU A 38 10.92 2.64 19.56
N GLU A 39 11.67 2.34 20.62
CA GLU A 39 11.99 0.98 21.04
C GLU A 39 10.75 0.05 21.17
N PRO A 40 9.58 0.49 21.69
CA PRO A 40 8.42 -0.39 21.83
C PRO A 40 7.75 -0.83 20.51
N ILE A 41 8.06 -0.16 19.41
CA ILE A 41 7.46 -0.41 18.09
C ILE A 41 8.49 -0.73 17.02
N GLN A 42 9.78 -0.50 17.32
CA GLN A 42 10.86 -1.07 16.55
C GLN A 42 10.71 -2.57 16.68
N ASP A 43 10.59 -3.24 15.55
CA ASP A 43 10.62 -4.68 15.55
C ASP A 43 12.04 -5.08 15.99
N ARG A 44 12.18 -5.44 17.28
CA ARG A 44 13.44 -5.99 17.82
C ARG A 44 13.88 -7.21 17.02
N ASP A 45 12.94 -7.84 16.30
CA ASP A 45 13.15 -8.93 15.37
C ASP A 45 13.07 -8.45 13.91
N TRP A 46 13.59 -7.28 13.53
CA TRP A 46 13.78 -6.93 12.11
C TRP A 46 14.55 -8.06 11.39
N GLY A 47 13.81 -8.89 10.63
CA GLY A 47 14.31 -10.19 10.11
C GLY A 47 13.54 -11.44 10.58
N ARG A 48 12.49 -11.31 11.40
CA ARG A 48 11.54 -12.39 11.67
C ARG A 48 10.85 -12.81 10.37
N ARG A 49 10.31 -14.04 10.41
CA ARG A 49 9.66 -14.72 9.28
C ARG A 49 8.66 -13.79 8.60
N VAL A 50 9.00 -13.32 7.41
CA VAL A 50 8.05 -12.70 6.48
C VAL A 50 6.92 -13.70 6.27
N LEU A 51 5.69 -13.21 6.35
CA LEU A 51 4.48 -13.96 6.04
C LEU A 51 4.02 -13.52 4.66
N PRO A 52 4.43 -14.23 3.59
CA PRO A 52 4.09 -13.78 2.26
C PRO A 52 2.59 -13.96 2.00
N GLY A 53 1.98 -12.98 1.35
CA GLY A 53 0.62 -13.13 0.84
C GLY A 53 0.53 -14.26 -0.21
N PRO A 54 -0.59 -15.00 -0.29
CA PRO A 54 -0.83 -15.94 -1.38
C PRO A 54 -0.93 -15.21 -2.72
N PHE A 55 -0.60 -15.92 -3.80
CA PHE A 55 -0.88 -15.43 -5.14
C PHE A 55 -2.38 -15.43 -5.39
N VAL A 56 -2.86 -14.39 -6.05
CA VAL A 56 -4.24 -14.31 -6.55
C VAL A 56 -4.27 -14.93 -7.93
N GLU A 57 -5.29 -15.72 -8.25
CA GLU A 57 -5.38 -16.36 -9.58
C GLU A 57 -5.94 -15.39 -10.63
N PRO A 58 -5.55 -15.52 -11.92
CA PRO A 58 -6.15 -14.76 -12.99
C PRO A 58 -7.65 -15.04 -13.09
N GLY A 59 -8.47 -14.02 -12.84
CA GLY A 59 -9.94 -14.15 -12.87
C GLY A 59 -10.57 -14.44 -11.50
N ASP A 60 -9.78 -14.42 -10.42
CA ASP A 60 -10.31 -14.37 -9.06
C ASP A 60 -11.29 -13.18 -8.90
N GLU A 61 -12.36 -13.40 -8.14
CA GLU A 61 -13.41 -12.41 -7.90
C GLU A 61 -12.88 -11.17 -7.17
N GLU A 62 -11.83 -11.32 -6.36
CA GLU A 62 -11.17 -10.22 -5.67
C GLU A 62 -10.78 -9.13 -6.66
N LEU A 63 -10.22 -9.50 -7.82
CA LEU A 63 -9.78 -8.56 -8.87
C LEU A 63 -10.91 -7.78 -9.53
N ALA A 64 -12.17 -8.23 -9.39
CA ALA A 64 -13.34 -7.52 -9.91
C ALA A 64 -13.85 -6.44 -8.95
N HIS A 65 -13.37 -6.42 -7.69
CA HIS A 65 -13.71 -5.36 -6.75
C HIS A 65 -13.11 -4.03 -7.18
N ALA A 66 -13.79 -2.96 -6.80
CA ALA A 66 -13.34 -1.62 -7.14
C ALA A 66 -12.06 -1.24 -6.38
N ASP A 67 -11.91 -1.70 -5.13
CA ASP A 67 -10.69 -1.56 -4.32
C ASP A 67 -10.29 -2.95 -3.80
N PRO A 68 -9.63 -3.76 -4.64
CA PRO A 68 -9.17 -5.07 -4.22
C PRO A 68 -7.98 -4.93 -3.26
N LEU A 69 -7.95 -5.76 -2.22
CA LEU A 69 -6.88 -5.82 -1.23
C LEU A 69 -5.69 -6.62 -1.78
N VAL A 70 -5.07 -6.09 -2.84
CA VAL A 70 -4.00 -6.76 -3.58
C VAL A 70 -2.80 -5.86 -3.83
N GLY A 71 -1.63 -6.47 -3.84
CA GLY A 71 -0.37 -5.90 -4.29
C GLY A 71 -0.03 -6.39 -5.70
N VAL A 72 0.49 -5.49 -6.53
CA VAL A 72 0.95 -5.82 -7.88
C VAL A 72 2.48 -5.95 -7.92
N VAL A 73 2.99 -7.03 -8.51
CA VAL A 73 4.42 -7.20 -8.76
C VAL A 73 4.68 -7.27 -10.25
N THR A 74 5.57 -6.42 -10.77
CA THR A 74 6.00 -6.48 -12.17
C THR A 74 7.49 -6.77 -12.27
N ILE A 75 7.89 -7.56 -13.28
CA ILE A 75 9.30 -7.82 -13.59
C ILE A 75 9.59 -7.33 -15.01
N GLY A 76 10.42 -6.28 -15.10
CA GLY A 76 10.66 -5.56 -16.34
C GLY A 76 9.35 -5.11 -17.00
N THR A 77 9.29 -5.20 -18.32
CA THR A 77 8.10 -4.86 -19.11
C THR A 77 7.32 -6.08 -19.58
N GLU A 78 7.63 -7.26 -19.04
CA GLU A 78 7.19 -8.54 -19.60
C GLU A 78 6.24 -9.30 -18.69
N ARG A 79 6.43 -9.24 -17.37
CA ARG A 79 5.71 -10.09 -16.43
C ARG A 79 5.01 -9.29 -15.35
N SER A 80 3.84 -9.76 -14.95
CA SER A 80 3.04 -9.20 -13.86
C SER A 80 2.40 -10.31 -13.04
N TYR A 81 2.28 -10.07 -11.75
CA TYR A 81 1.76 -10.99 -10.77
C TYR A 81 0.94 -10.22 -9.75
N VAL A 82 -0.02 -10.91 -9.14
CA VAL A 82 -0.87 -10.34 -8.10
C VAL A 82 -0.74 -11.18 -6.84
N ILE A 83 -0.54 -10.49 -5.72
CA ILE A 83 -0.41 -11.08 -4.39
C ILE A 83 -1.46 -10.43 -3.50
N ALA A 84 -2.15 -11.21 -2.68
CA ALA A 84 -3.10 -10.65 -1.73
C ALA A 84 -2.37 -9.82 -0.64
N ASP A 85 -2.89 -8.64 -0.33
CA ASP A 85 -2.21 -7.60 0.47
C ASP A 85 -2.69 -7.58 1.93
N HIS A 86 -3.00 -8.76 2.50
CA HIS A 86 -3.45 -8.92 3.89
C HIS A 86 -2.32 -9.29 4.86
N ASN A 87 -1.14 -9.62 4.36
CA ASN A 87 0.04 -9.95 5.15
C ASN A 87 1.18 -8.95 4.88
N ASP A 88 2.44 -9.39 5.01
CA ASP A 88 3.58 -8.56 4.66
C ASP A 88 3.56 -8.20 3.17
N ARG A 89 3.92 -6.94 2.87
CA ARG A 89 4.04 -6.47 1.50
C ARG A 89 5.09 -7.29 0.74
N PRO A 90 4.92 -7.59 -0.56
CA PRO A 90 5.85 -8.43 -1.31
C PRO A 90 7.31 -7.96 -1.25
N VAL A 91 7.54 -6.65 -1.15
CA VAL A 91 8.90 -6.09 -1.04
C VAL A 91 9.66 -6.60 0.19
N ALA A 92 8.96 -6.98 1.26
CA ALA A 92 9.54 -7.41 2.52
C ALA A 92 10.23 -8.78 2.42
N GLU A 93 9.91 -9.56 1.39
CA GLU A 93 10.49 -10.87 1.12
C GLU A 93 11.93 -10.79 0.58
N GLY A 94 12.35 -9.61 0.10
CA GLY A 94 13.66 -9.48 -0.52
C GLY A 94 13.79 -10.30 -1.82
N PRO A 95 15.01 -10.71 -2.20
CA PRO A 95 15.26 -11.51 -3.39
C PRO A 95 14.52 -12.86 -3.42
N ALA A 96 14.11 -13.40 -2.26
CA ALA A 96 13.32 -14.64 -2.18
C ALA A 96 11.95 -14.50 -2.86
N LEU A 97 11.45 -13.28 -3.05
CA LEU A 97 10.28 -13.02 -3.88
C LEU A 97 10.46 -13.58 -5.31
N LEU A 98 11.66 -13.46 -5.89
CA LEU A 98 11.94 -13.91 -7.26
C LEU A 98 11.75 -15.42 -7.40
N ASP A 99 12.15 -16.19 -6.38
CA ASP A 99 12.00 -17.65 -6.36
C ASP A 99 10.52 -18.04 -6.31
N ARG A 100 9.70 -17.34 -5.54
CA ARG A 100 8.25 -17.57 -5.50
C ARG A 100 7.56 -17.21 -6.81
N LEU A 101 7.98 -16.12 -7.45
CA LEU A 101 7.42 -15.68 -8.73
C LEU A 101 7.71 -16.64 -9.88
N ALA A 102 8.76 -17.48 -9.76
CA ALA A 102 9.11 -18.47 -10.78
C ALA A 102 8.00 -19.52 -11.01
N THR A 103 7.15 -19.78 -10.01
CA THR A 103 6.03 -20.73 -10.10
C THR A 103 4.66 -20.06 -9.96
N ALA A 104 4.62 -18.73 -9.96
CA ALA A 104 3.39 -17.97 -9.74
C ALA A 104 2.56 -17.83 -11.02
N PRO A 105 1.23 -17.69 -10.91
CA PRO A 105 0.38 -17.43 -12.06
C PRO A 105 0.61 -16.00 -12.60
N GLU A 106 1.02 -15.91 -13.86
CA GLU A 106 1.23 -14.63 -14.54
C GLU A 106 -0.11 -14.00 -14.97
N HIS A 107 -0.25 -12.69 -14.79
CA HIS A 107 -1.49 -11.96 -15.10
C HIS A 107 -1.47 -11.23 -16.44
N GLY A 108 -0.30 -11.04 -17.05
CA GLY A 108 -0.13 -10.19 -18.23
C GLY A 108 -0.54 -8.72 -17.97
N ALA A 109 -0.72 -7.94 -19.04
CA ALA A 109 -1.24 -6.58 -18.89
C ALA A 109 -2.71 -6.63 -18.42
N ARG A 110 -3.00 -6.01 -17.27
CA ARG A 110 -4.37 -5.93 -16.73
C ARG A 110 -4.71 -4.56 -16.16
N GLU A 111 -5.99 -4.24 -16.28
CA GLU A 111 -6.62 -3.08 -15.67
C GLU A 111 -7.26 -3.48 -14.33
N PHE A 112 -6.64 -3.07 -13.22
CA PHE A 112 -7.17 -3.23 -11.86
C PHE A 112 -6.48 -2.24 -10.90
N ALA A 113 -7.16 -1.87 -9.82
CA ALA A 113 -6.54 -1.08 -8.75
C ALA A 113 -5.71 -1.99 -7.84
N ALA A 114 -4.74 -1.44 -7.13
CA ALA A 114 -3.94 -2.18 -6.14
C ALA A 114 -3.65 -1.26 -4.93
N GLU A 115 -3.34 -1.86 -3.79
CA GLU A 115 -3.02 -1.15 -2.54
C GLU A 115 -1.52 -0.98 -2.32
N SER A 116 -0.72 -1.80 -2.99
CA SER A 116 0.73 -1.68 -3.03
C SER A 116 1.28 -2.21 -4.34
N GLY A 117 2.55 -1.95 -4.58
CA GLY A 117 3.21 -2.61 -5.69
C GLY A 117 4.72 -2.59 -5.64
N VAL A 118 5.31 -3.54 -6.36
CA VAL A 118 6.75 -3.73 -6.51
C VAL A 118 7.08 -3.86 -7.99
N HIS A 119 7.97 -3.03 -8.50
CA HIS A 119 8.53 -3.16 -9.83
C HIS A 119 9.99 -3.60 -9.72
N ILE A 120 10.36 -4.66 -10.44
CA ILE A 120 11.67 -5.28 -10.40
C ILE A 120 12.34 -5.17 -11.77
N ASP A 121 13.47 -4.48 -11.85
CA ASP A 121 14.39 -4.50 -12.98
C ASP A 121 15.53 -5.48 -12.67
N LEU A 122 15.47 -6.67 -13.26
CA LEU A 122 16.48 -7.72 -13.08
C LEU A 122 17.83 -7.34 -13.68
N GLU A 123 17.84 -6.62 -14.80
CA GLU A 123 19.06 -6.25 -15.53
C GLU A 123 19.88 -5.25 -14.70
N ARG A 124 19.21 -4.23 -14.15
CA ARG A 124 19.86 -3.18 -13.35
C ARG A 124 19.92 -3.49 -11.86
N ARG A 125 19.34 -4.61 -11.43
CA ARG A 125 19.13 -4.96 -10.02
C ARG A 125 18.48 -3.83 -9.23
N ARG A 126 17.35 -3.34 -9.72
CA ARG A 126 16.57 -2.26 -9.07
C ARG A 126 15.19 -2.75 -8.66
N VAL A 127 14.75 -2.26 -7.51
CA VAL A 127 13.39 -2.45 -7.01
C VAL A 127 12.80 -1.08 -6.72
N GLY A 128 11.70 -0.75 -7.37
CA GLY A 128 10.85 0.35 -6.99
C GLY A 128 9.62 -0.17 -6.30
N TRP A 129 9.18 0.45 -5.21
CA TRP A 129 7.98 -0.02 -4.52
C TRP A 129 7.16 1.12 -3.91
N TRP A 130 5.86 0.89 -3.77
CA TRP A 130 4.89 1.86 -3.28
C TRP A 130 3.80 1.17 -2.45
N LEU A 131 3.11 1.93 -1.61
CA LEU A 131 1.91 1.50 -0.89
C LEU A 131 0.95 2.67 -0.61
N LEU A 132 -0.33 2.35 -0.40
CA LEU A 132 -1.39 3.30 -0.06
C LEU A 132 -1.76 3.33 1.42
N ASP A 133 -1.06 2.57 2.26
CA ASP A 133 -1.27 2.54 3.70
C ASP A 133 0.08 2.71 4.41
N ALA A 134 0.32 2.01 5.53
CA ALA A 134 1.60 1.96 6.23
C ALA A 134 2.26 0.57 6.12
N GLN A 135 3.59 0.58 6.20
CA GLN A 135 4.41 -0.61 6.36
C GLN A 135 5.49 -0.31 7.40
N PRO A 136 5.61 -1.11 8.47
CA PRO A 136 6.69 -0.96 9.42
C PRO A 136 8.06 -0.96 8.74
N GLU A 137 8.86 0.02 9.12
CA GLU A 137 10.21 0.30 8.63
C GLU A 137 10.29 0.45 7.10
N ALA A 138 9.27 1.07 6.50
CA ALA A 138 9.24 1.33 5.06
C ALA A 138 10.56 1.95 4.54
N TYR A 139 11.14 2.89 5.28
CA TYR A 139 12.40 3.54 4.87
C TYR A 139 13.63 2.64 4.98
N GLY A 140 13.56 1.53 5.72
CA GLY A 140 14.63 0.54 5.91
C GLY A 140 14.64 -0.60 4.89
N MET A 141 13.67 -0.64 3.96
CA MET A 141 13.41 -1.82 3.12
C MET A 141 14.60 -2.26 2.24
N GLY A 142 15.49 -1.33 1.90
CA GLY A 142 16.72 -1.64 1.15
C GLY A 142 17.61 -2.70 1.81
N ARG A 143 17.58 -2.81 3.15
CA ARG A 143 18.37 -3.84 3.87
C ARG A 143 17.92 -5.27 3.56
N ARG A 144 16.68 -5.45 3.10
CA ARG A 144 16.12 -6.76 2.73
C ARG A 144 16.52 -7.21 1.33
N TRP A 145 17.08 -6.31 0.52
CA TRP A 145 17.52 -6.58 -0.84
C TRP A 145 19.03 -6.39 -1.00
N PRO A 146 19.85 -7.29 -0.43
CA PRO A 146 21.30 -7.17 -0.49
C PRO A 146 21.81 -7.18 -1.94
N GLY A 147 22.60 -6.16 -2.30
CA GLY A 147 23.15 -6.03 -3.65
C GLY A 147 22.18 -5.46 -4.70
N TRP A 148 21.01 -4.97 -4.29
CA TRP A 148 20.05 -4.26 -5.13
C TRP A 148 19.96 -2.78 -4.74
N THR A 149 19.53 -1.95 -5.69
CA THR A 149 19.07 -0.59 -5.37
C THR A 149 17.57 -0.63 -5.13
N VAL A 150 17.13 -0.26 -3.92
CA VAL A 150 15.71 -0.19 -3.57
C VAL A 150 15.28 1.26 -3.42
N GLU A 151 14.26 1.66 -4.16
CA GLU A 151 13.66 2.97 -4.09
C GLU A 151 12.23 2.88 -3.56
N PHE A 152 11.95 3.62 -2.49
CA PHE A 152 10.60 3.75 -1.97
C PHE A 152 9.88 4.92 -2.63
N TRP A 153 8.92 4.63 -3.49
CA TRP A 153 8.12 5.60 -4.22
C TRP A 153 6.92 6.14 -3.44
N ARG A 154 6.73 5.71 -2.18
CA ARG A 154 5.63 6.15 -1.32
C ARG A 154 4.28 5.75 -1.90
N ASP A 155 3.40 6.70 -2.21
CA ASP A 155 2.12 6.47 -2.88
C ASP A 155 2.14 6.87 -4.36
N ARG A 156 3.33 7.10 -4.94
CA ARG A 156 3.51 7.40 -6.37
C ARG A 156 3.42 6.13 -7.21
N TRP A 157 2.24 5.52 -7.26
CA TRP A 157 1.95 4.36 -8.09
C TRP A 157 2.13 4.65 -9.59
N ASP A 158 2.12 5.93 -10.00
CA ASP A 158 2.42 6.37 -11.37
C ASP A 158 3.88 6.09 -11.79
N GLU A 159 4.83 6.08 -10.84
CA GLU A 159 6.21 5.62 -11.07
C GLU A 159 6.20 4.14 -11.51
N HIS A 160 5.38 3.31 -10.87
CA HIS A 160 5.23 1.90 -11.22
C HIS A 160 4.61 1.77 -12.61
N VAL A 161 3.55 2.51 -12.92
CA VAL A 161 2.93 2.49 -14.27
C VAL A 161 3.95 2.83 -15.35
N ARG A 162 4.77 3.87 -15.13
CA ARG A 162 5.84 4.25 -16.06
C ARG A 162 6.90 3.16 -16.21
N ALA A 163 7.34 2.55 -15.11
CA ALA A 163 8.37 1.53 -15.13
C ALA A 163 7.89 0.20 -15.73
N ALA A 164 6.64 -0.18 -15.47
CA ALA A 164 6.03 -1.42 -15.94
C ALA A 164 5.60 -1.40 -17.42
N ASN A 165 5.61 -0.24 -18.07
CA ASN A 165 5.33 -0.06 -19.50
C ASN A 165 4.09 -0.83 -20.00
N GLY A 166 2.95 -0.61 -19.36
CA GLY A 166 1.66 -1.23 -19.72
C GLY A 166 1.37 -2.57 -19.04
N ARG A 167 2.29 -3.12 -18.24
CA ARG A 167 2.01 -4.33 -17.43
C ARG A 167 1.16 -4.07 -16.19
N PHE A 168 1.10 -2.82 -15.76
CA PHE A 168 0.21 -2.36 -14.71
C PHE A 168 -0.52 -1.11 -15.21
N VAL A 169 -1.86 -1.20 -15.32
CA VAL A 169 -2.70 -0.13 -15.86
C VAL A 169 -3.85 0.12 -14.87
N PRO A 170 -3.64 0.86 -13.78
CA PRO A 170 -4.70 1.12 -12.83
C PRO A 170 -5.83 1.94 -13.48
N PRO A 171 -7.10 1.69 -13.11
CA PRO A 171 -8.22 2.49 -13.59
C PRO A 171 -8.03 3.98 -13.26
N PRO A 172 -8.46 4.89 -14.15
CA PRO A 172 -8.34 6.32 -13.90
C PRO A 172 -9.14 6.74 -12.66
N VAL A 173 -8.51 7.56 -11.81
CA VAL A 173 -9.18 8.16 -10.65
C VAL A 173 -10.15 9.25 -11.14
N ARG A 174 -11.46 9.04 -10.92
CA ARG A 174 -12.51 9.99 -11.29
C ARG A 174 -12.98 10.76 -10.05
N MET A 175 -12.32 11.90 -9.78
CA MET A 175 -12.42 12.58 -8.50
C MET A 175 -13.84 12.87 -8.00
N PRO A 176 -14.78 13.43 -8.81
CA PRO A 176 -16.13 13.70 -8.32
C PRO A 176 -16.87 12.44 -7.82
N ARG A 177 -16.67 11.31 -8.51
CA ARG A 177 -17.23 10.03 -8.10
C ARG A 177 -16.54 9.50 -6.84
N SER A 178 -15.21 9.58 -6.80
CA SER A 178 -14.42 9.11 -5.65
C SER A 178 -14.74 9.89 -4.37
N LEU A 179 -14.95 11.20 -4.46
CA LEU A 179 -15.40 12.04 -3.34
C LEU A 179 -16.78 11.62 -2.83
N ALA A 180 -17.73 11.39 -3.74
CA ALA A 180 -19.08 10.95 -3.38
C ALA A 180 -19.06 9.59 -2.62
N GLU A 181 -18.24 8.65 -3.10
CA GLU A 181 -18.08 7.33 -2.47
C GLU A 181 -17.46 7.45 -1.06
N VAL A 182 -16.39 8.24 -0.87
CA VAL A 182 -15.78 8.47 0.45
C VAL A 182 -16.78 9.14 1.40
N TRP A 183 -17.56 10.11 0.92
CA TRP A 183 -18.60 10.76 1.71
C TRP A 183 -19.70 9.79 2.16
N GLU A 184 -20.15 8.91 1.27
CA GLU A 184 -21.16 7.89 1.58
C GLU A 184 -20.65 6.92 2.64
N GLU A 185 -19.41 6.45 2.49
CA GLU A 185 -18.77 5.56 3.46
C GLU A 185 -18.59 6.22 4.82
N ALA A 186 -18.14 7.48 4.87
CA ALA A 186 -18.03 8.24 6.11
C ALA A 186 -19.38 8.38 6.82
N ARG A 187 -20.46 8.66 6.07
CA ARG A 187 -21.82 8.74 6.62
C ARG A 187 -22.30 7.40 7.17
N HIS A 188 -22.02 6.30 6.48
CA HIS A 188 -22.36 4.96 6.94
C HIS A 188 -21.61 4.59 8.23
N HIS A 189 -20.33 4.98 8.36
CA HIS A 189 -19.57 4.78 9.59
C HIS A 189 -20.12 5.61 10.76
N LEU A 190 -20.45 6.89 10.53
CA LEU A 190 -21.02 7.77 11.55
C LEU A 190 -22.41 7.32 12.03
N SER A 191 -23.22 6.71 11.15
CA SER A 191 -24.55 6.20 11.53
C SER A 191 -24.48 4.89 12.34
N ARG A 192 -23.38 4.13 12.20
CA ARG A 192 -23.13 2.88 12.93
C ARG A 192 -22.36 3.08 14.24
N ALA A 193 -21.73 4.24 14.44
CA ALA A 193 -21.06 4.55 15.69
C ALA A 193 -22.10 4.62 16.83
N PRO A 194 -21.96 3.84 17.92
CA PRO A 194 -22.87 3.95 19.05
C PRO A 194 -22.83 5.38 19.59
N ARG A 195 -23.99 6.02 19.71
CA ARG A 195 -24.11 7.30 20.41
C ARG A 195 -23.53 7.11 21.81
N ARG A 196 -22.37 7.72 22.10
CA ARG A 196 -21.84 7.75 23.48
C ARG A 196 -22.92 8.42 24.34
N SER A 197 -23.64 7.64 25.13
CA SER A 197 -24.53 8.17 26.16
C SER A 197 -23.70 9.03 27.09
N ALA A 198 -24.03 10.32 27.15
CA ALA A 198 -23.58 11.22 28.19
C ALA A 198 -24.15 10.73 29.53
N ALA A 199 -23.41 9.88 30.22
CA ALA A 199 -23.64 9.57 31.62
C ALA A 199 -22.43 10.07 32.40
N HIS A 200 -22.38 11.37 32.67
CA HIS A 200 -21.62 11.96 33.78
C HIS A 200 -22.51 13.02 34.45
N GLY A 201 -23.21 12.58 35.48
CA GLY A 201 -23.96 13.35 36.48
C GLY A 201 -24.55 12.30 37.43
N ALA A 202 -24.33 12.29 38.74
CA ALA A 202 -23.82 13.29 39.66
C ALA A 202 -23.06 12.57 40.80
N HIS A 203 -22.11 13.27 41.42
CA HIS A 203 -21.71 13.06 42.81
C HIS A 203 -21.84 14.39 43.54
#